data_AF-A0A535BIG9-F1
#
_entry.id   AF-A0A535BIG9-F1
#
_cell.length_a   1.000
_cell.length_b   1.000
_cell.length_c   1.000
_cell.angle_alpha   90.00
_cell.angle_beta   90.00
_cell.angle_gamma   90.00
#
_symmetry.space_group_name_H-M   'P 1'
#
loop_
_entity.id
_entity.type
_entity.pdbx_description
1 polymer ?
#
loop_
_entity_poly.entity_id
_entity_poly.type
_entity_poly.pdbx_seq_one_letter_code
_entity_poly.pdbx_strand_id
1 'polypeptide(L)'
;SSVIITNNIQVTLLAFGFGLTAGVGTSILLILNGVHLGSVAAWMTLHGKQKALWGWIMPHGATELLAICLAGAAGYLLATAIVVPGEVRRSTALKRIGGDALRIEIGCMVMLVIAGLIEGFLSPSSINYSNRIAVLAVSLIIWTVYFLTVGQRGEKSAAATSH
;
A
#
# COMPACT_ATOMS: atom_id res chain seq x y z
N SER A 1 11.14 -8.64 -11.91
CA SER A 1 10.34 -9.09 -13.07
C SER A 1 9.06 -8.28 -13.14
N SER A 2 8.70 -7.71 -14.28
CA SER A 2 7.53 -6.82 -14.44
C SER A 2 6.19 -7.43 -14.00
N VAL A 3 6.11 -8.76 -13.85
CA VAL A 3 4.93 -9.52 -13.43
C VAL A 3 4.54 -9.23 -11.97
N ILE A 4 5.50 -9.07 -11.05
CA ILE A 4 5.22 -8.86 -9.62
C ILE A 4 4.66 -7.46 -9.38
N ILE A 5 5.27 -6.45 -9.98
CA ILE A 5 4.79 -5.06 -9.95
C ILE A 5 3.39 -4.97 -10.55
N THR A 6 3.15 -5.61 -11.70
CA THR A 6 1.82 -5.61 -12.34
C THR A 6 0.76 -6.25 -11.43
N ASN A 7 1.12 -7.33 -10.74
CA ASN A 7 0.23 -7.96 -9.77
C ASN A 7 -0.08 -7.02 -8.59
N ASN A 8 0.93 -6.38 -8.02
CA ASN A 8 0.73 -5.46 -6.89
C ASN A 8 -0.09 -4.23 -7.29
N ILE A 9 0.12 -3.68 -8.48
CA ILE A 9 -0.71 -2.60 -9.05
C ILE A 9 -2.17 -3.06 -9.19
N GLN A 10 -2.40 -4.28 -9.69
CA GLN A 10 -3.74 -4.82 -9.81
C GLN A 10 -4.40 -5.00 -8.44
N VAL A 11 -3.67 -5.52 -7.44
CA VAL A 11 -4.15 -5.69 -6.07
C VAL A 11 -4.54 -4.35 -5.45
N THR A 12 -3.73 -3.30 -5.59
CA THR A 12 -4.06 -1.97 -5.02
C THR A 12 -5.27 -1.35 -5.70
N LEU A 13 -5.32 -1.36 -7.04
CA LEU A 13 -6.46 -0.83 -7.79
C LEU A 13 -7.77 -1.55 -7.44
N LEU A 14 -7.72 -2.87 -7.29
CA LEU A 14 -8.88 -3.66 -6.89
C LEU A 14 -9.25 -3.41 -5.43
N ALA A 15 -8.28 -3.31 -4.51
CA ALA A 15 -8.54 -3.01 -3.10
C ALA A 15 -9.23 -1.65 -2.94
N PHE A 16 -8.77 -0.65 -3.68
CA PHE A 16 -9.39 0.68 -3.76
C PHE A 16 -10.79 0.62 -4.38
N GLY A 17 -10.90 0.06 -5.59
CA GLY A 17 -12.15 0.03 -6.36
C GLY A 17 -13.26 -0.78 -5.68
N PHE A 18 -12.90 -1.92 -5.06
CA PHE A 18 -13.84 -2.71 -4.28
C PHE A 18 -14.32 -2.02 -3.00
N GLY A 19 -13.76 -0.87 -2.63
CA GLY A 19 -14.33 0.02 -1.62
C GLY A 19 -15.78 0.38 -1.91
N LEU A 20 -16.13 0.48 -3.20
CA LEU A 20 -17.49 0.74 -3.67
C LEU A 20 -18.50 -0.38 -3.33
N THR A 21 -18.03 -1.56 -2.94
CA THR A 21 -18.86 -2.67 -2.44
C THR A 21 -19.16 -2.54 -0.94
N ALA A 22 -19.24 -1.30 -0.43
CA ALA A 22 -19.33 -0.99 1.00
C ALA A 22 -18.17 -1.58 1.82
N GLY A 23 -16.98 -1.72 1.20
CA GLY A 23 -15.75 -2.21 1.84
C GLY A 23 -15.64 -3.73 2.00
N VAL A 24 -16.67 -4.50 1.63
CA VAL A 24 -16.65 -5.97 1.73
C VAL A 24 -15.61 -6.57 0.78
N GLY A 25 -15.61 -6.15 -0.48
CA GLY A 25 -14.65 -6.64 -1.47
C GLY A 25 -13.21 -6.20 -1.14
N THR A 26 -13.01 -5.00 -0.61
CA THR A 26 -11.70 -4.56 -0.07
C THR A 26 -11.24 -5.49 1.04
N SER A 27 -12.10 -5.80 2.01
CA SER A 27 -11.79 -6.68 3.13
C SER A 27 -11.36 -8.07 2.66
N ILE A 28 -12.17 -8.69 1.79
CA ILE A 28 -11.89 -10.01 1.24
C ILE A 28 -10.55 -10.02 0.50
N LEU A 29 -10.30 -9.02 -0.34
CA LEU A 29 -9.08 -8.95 -1.13
C LEU A 29 -7.83 -8.79 -0.25
N LEU A 30 -7.88 -7.92 0.77
CA LEU A 30 -6.77 -7.75 1.72
C LEU A 30 -6.49 -9.03 2.51
N ILE A 31 -7.55 -9.73 2.96
CA ILE A 31 -7.42 -11.01 3.66
C ILE A 31 -6.76 -12.04 2.74
N LEU A 32 -7.25 -12.19 1.50
CA LEU A 32 -6.69 -13.14 0.54
C LEU A 32 -5.23 -12.82 0.20
N ASN A 33 -4.88 -11.54 0.06
CA ASN A 33 -3.50 -11.12 -0.17
C ASN A 33 -2.60 -11.49 1.03
N GLY A 34 -3.06 -11.23 2.26
CA GLY A 34 -2.35 -11.61 3.48
C GLY A 34 -2.20 -13.13 3.66
N VAL A 35 -3.26 -13.89 3.39
CA VAL A 35 -3.22 -15.37 3.43
C VAL A 35 -2.23 -15.93 2.40
N HIS A 36 -2.20 -15.37 1.18
CA HIS A 36 -1.26 -15.81 0.16
C HIS A 36 0.19 -15.55 0.60
N LEU A 37 0.51 -14.32 1.03
CA LEU A 37 1.85 -13.99 1.53
C LEU A 37 2.24 -14.87 2.72
N GLY A 38 1.33 -15.04 3.69
CA GLY A 38 1.54 -15.86 4.88
C GLY A 38 1.77 -17.34 4.54
N SER A 39 1.05 -17.87 3.56
CA SER A 39 1.20 -19.27 3.12
C SER A 39 2.57 -19.52 2.48
N VAL A 40 3.02 -18.60 1.62
CA VAL A 40 4.38 -18.67 1.01
C VAL A 40 5.45 -18.55 2.09
N ALA A 41 5.26 -17.63 3.04
CA ALA A 41 6.19 -17.42 4.14
C ALA A 41 6.31 -18.65 5.05
N ALA A 42 5.17 -19.24 5.42
CA ALA A 42 5.12 -20.47 6.21
C ALA A 42 5.80 -21.62 5.48
N TRP A 43 5.44 -21.86 4.21
CA TRP A 43 6.01 -22.94 3.40
C TRP A 43 7.55 -22.86 3.30
N MET A 44 8.08 -21.68 2.99
CA MET A 44 9.51 -21.45 2.87
C MET A 44 10.25 -21.62 4.21
N THR A 45 9.61 -21.22 5.31
CA THR A 45 10.16 -21.39 6.66
C THR A 45 10.22 -22.86 7.05
N LEU A 46 9.17 -23.63 6.77
CA LEU A 46 9.12 -25.07 7.02
C LEU A 46 10.22 -25.86 6.27
N HIS A 47 10.68 -25.34 5.12
CA HIS A 47 11.75 -25.95 4.32
C HIS A 47 13.14 -25.33 4.58
N GLY A 48 13.31 -24.52 5.62
CA GLY A 48 14.61 -23.91 5.97
C GLY A 48 15.09 -22.83 4.98
N LYS A 49 14.21 -22.31 4.11
CA LYS A 49 14.51 -21.31 3.07
C LYS A 49 14.13 -19.88 3.47
N GLN A 50 13.92 -19.60 4.75
CA GLN A 50 13.50 -18.27 5.24
C GLN A 50 14.48 -17.15 4.85
N LYS A 51 15.79 -17.40 4.87
CA LYS A 51 16.78 -16.36 4.49
C LYS A 51 16.68 -15.98 3.01
N ALA A 52 16.40 -16.95 2.14
CA ALA A 52 16.20 -16.69 0.72
C ALA A 52 14.92 -15.90 0.47
N LEU A 53 13.82 -16.28 1.15
CA LEU A 53 12.55 -15.55 1.09
C LEU A 53 12.70 -14.10 1.54
N TRP A 54 13.14 -13.88 2.78
CA TRP A 54 13.25 -12.54 3.34
C TRP A 54 14.33 -11.73 2.63
N GLY A 55 15.46 -12.34 2.25
CA GLY A 55 16.49 -11.64 1.46
C GLY A 55 15.96 -11.14 0.11
N TRP A 56 15.03 -11.87 -0.51
CA TRP A 56 14.41 -11.45 -1.76
C TRP A 56 13.28 -10.42 -1.54
N ILE A 57 12.38 -10.64 -0.58
CA ILE A 57 11.22 -9.76 -0.31
C ILE A 57 11.60 -8.44 0.37
N MET A 58 12.48 -8.47 1.38
CA MET A 58 12.72 -7.32 2.28
C MET A 58 13.04 -5.99 1.58
N PRO A 59 13.85 -5.92 0.50
CA PRO A 59 14.19 -4.64 -0.11
C PRO A 59 12.99 -3.83 -0.60
N HIS A 60 11.95 -4.49 -1.13
CA HIS A 60 10.81 -3.83 -1.78
C HIS A 60 9.46 -4.15 -1.10
N GLY A 61 9.33 -5.33 -0.50
CA GLY A 61 8.07 -5.86 0.02
C GLY A 61 7.43 -5.01 1.12
N ALA A 62 8.20 -4.26 1.90
CA ALA A 62 7.62 -3.34 2.87
C ALA A 62 6.92 -2.14 2.22
N THR A 63 7.50 -1.62 1.13
CA THR A 63 6.86 -0.54 0.36
C THR A 63 5.60 -1.04 -0.33
N GLU A 64 5.62 -2.27 -0.86
CA GLU A 64 4.47 -2.89 -1.51
C GLU A 64 3.33 -3.18 -0.53
N LEU A 65 3.64 -3.77 0.63
CA LEU A 65 2.64 -4.02 1.67
C LEU A 65 2.04 -2.71 2.20
N LEU A 66 2.86 -1.68 2.40
CA LEU A 66 2.36 -0.38 2.81
C LEU A 66 1.43 0.23 1.75
N ALA A 67 1.77 0.13 0.47
CA ALA A 67 0.92 0.58 -0.63
C ALA A 67 -0.42 -0.19 -0.67
N ILE A 68 -0.42 -1.51 -0.46
CA ILE A 68 -1.63 -2.33 -0.38
C ILE A 68 -2.51 -1.91 0.81
N CYS A 69 -1.92 -1.66 1.98
CA CYS A 69 -2.65 -1.18 3.14
C CYS A 69 -3.27 0.21 2.91
N LEU A 70 -2.54 1.13 2.27
CA LEU A 70 -3.03 2.48 1.95
C LEU A 70 -4.13 2.46 0.89
N ALA A 71 -4.00 1.65 -0.15
CA ALA A 71 -5.04 1.44 -1.15
C ALA A 71 -6.31 0.84 -0.51
N GLY A 72 -6.14 -0.10 0.41
CA GLY A 72 -7.23 -0.62 1.24
C GLY A 72 -7.90 0.46 2.09
N ALA A 73 -7.13 1.32 2.75
CA ALA A 73 -7.65 2.44 3.52
C ALA A 73 -8.42 3.44 2.64
N ALA A 74 -7.92 3.73 1.43
CA ALA A 74 -8.62 4.54 0.45
C ALA A 74 -9.93 3.88 -0.02
N GLY A 75 -9.94 2.55 -0.19
CA GLY A 75 -11.15 1.77 -0.46
C GLY A 75 -12.17 1.87 0.69
N TYR A 76 -11.72 1.78 1.95
CA TYR A 76 -12.61 1.99 3.10
C TYR A 76 -13.10 3.44 3.20
N LEU A 77 -12.31 4.42 2.80
CA LEU A 77 -12.78 5.79 2.70
C LEU A 77 -13.98 5.85 1.73
N LEU A 78 -13.87 5.27 0.52
CA LEU A 78 -15.02 5.15 -0.40
C LEU A 78 -16.21 4.42 0.23
N ALA A 79 -15.97 3.35 0.97
CA ALA A 79 -17.01 2.58 1.65
C ALA A 79 -17.77 3.42 2.68
N THR A 80 -17.08 4.28 3.45
CA THR A 80 -17.75 5.14 4.45
C THR A 80 -18.79 6.07 3.84
N ALA A 81 -18.52 6.64 2.65
CA ALA A 81 -19.52 7.46 1.94
C ALA A 81 -20.73 6.67 1.42
N ILE A 82 -20.64 5.34 1.33
CA ILE A 82 -21.75 4.48 0.90
C ILE A 82 -22.56 4.02 2.12
N VAL A 83 -21.87 3.56 3.16
CA VAL A 83 -22.47 2.98 4.37
C VAL A 83 -23.06 4.07 5.26
N VAL A 84 -22.34 5.16 5.49
CA VAL A 84 -22.72 6.25 6.39
C VAL A 84 -22.57 7.61 5.67
N PRO A 85 -23.42 7.93 4.68
CA PRO A 85 -23.33 9.17 3.92
C PRO A 85 -23.75 10.43 4.72
N GLY A 86 -24.33 10.26 5.91
CA GLY A 86 -24.93 11.36 6.68
C GLY A 86 -26.20 11.91 6.01
N GLU A 87 -26.37 13.23 6.04
CA GLU A 87 -27.57 13.92 5.52
C GLU A 87 -27.57 14.13 3.99
N VAL A 88 -26.50 13.71 3.30
CA VAL A 88 -26.37 13.89 1.85
C VAL A 88 -26.63 12.59 1.09
N ARG A 89 -26.98 12.72 -0.20
CA ARG A 89 -27.06 11.56 -1.11
C ARG A 89 -25.69 10.87 -1.21
N ARG A 90 -25.67 9.54 -1.28
CA ARG A 90 -24.44 8.72 -1.44
C ARG A 90 -23.54 9.19 -2.59
N SER A 91 -24.14 9.57 -3.73
CA SER A 91 -23.39 10.12 -4.87
C SER A 91 -22.69 11.43 -4.56
N THR A 92 -23.29 12.28 -3.73
CA THR A 92 -22.67 13.53 -3.25
C THR A 92 -21.59 13.25 -2.22
N ALA A 93 -21.82 12.32 -1.29
CA ALA A 93 -20.81 11.89 -0.32
C ALA A 93 -19.56 11.34 -1.04
N LEU A 94 -19.74 10.44 -2.00
CA LEU A 94 -18.66 9.89 -2.82
C LEU A 94 -17.89 10.96 -3.59
N LYS A 95 -18.57 11.97 -4.15
CA LYS A 95 -17.88 13.09 -4.82
C LYS A 95 -17.02 13.91 -3.86
N ARG A 96 -17.43 14.07 -2.60
CA ARG A 96 -16.67 14.82 -1.59
C ARG A 96 -15.39 14.10 -1.21
N ILE A 97 -15.47 12.81 -0.88
CA ILE A 97 -14.31 12.04 -0.40
C ILE A 97 -13.49 11.39 -1.52
N GLY A 98 -14.06 11.24 -2.72
CA GLY A 98 -13.45 10.48 -3.80
C GLY A 98 -12.15 11.12 -4.30
N GLY A 99 -12.04 12.45 -4.24
CA GLY A 99 -10.81 13.16 -4.55
C GLY A 99 -9.67 12.79 -3.58
N ASP A 100 -9.95 12.73 -2.28
CA ASP A 100 -8.95 12.36 -1.27
C ASP A 100 -8.60 10.88 -1.34
N ALA A 101 -9.58 10.01 -1.53
CA ALA A 101 -9.35 8.58 -1.74
C ALA A 101 -8.47 8.33 -2.99
N LEU A 102 -8.73 9.04 -4.09
CA LEU A 102 -7.94 8.95 -5.31
C LEU A 102 -6.51 9.49 -5.13
N ARG A 103 -6.32 10.55 -4.35
CA ARG A 103 -4.97 11.07 -4.03
C ARG A 103 -4.13 10.02 -3.30
N ILE A 104 -4.73 9.28 -2.36
CA ILE A 104 -4.05 8.17 -1.66
C ILE A 104 -3.68 7.08 -2.68
N GLU A 105 -4.60 6.69 -3.56
CA GLU A 105 -4.35 5.66 -4.57
C GLU A 105 -3.23 6.05 -5.55
N ILE A 106 -3.20 7.31 -6.00
CA ILE A 106 -2.10 7.83 -6.84
C ILE A 106 -0.77 7.77 -6.08
N GLY A 107 -0.77 8.09 -4.78
CA GLY A 107 0.40 7.90 -3.92
C GLY A 107 0.87 6.44 -3.90
N CYS A 108 -0.05 5.49 -3.78
CA CYS A 108 0.24 4.05 -3.82
C CYS A 108 0.88 3.65 -5.16
N MET A 109 0.41 4.18 -6.29
CA MET A 109 1.03 3.93 -7.60
C MET A 109 2.49 4.37 -7.65
N VAL A 110 2.79 5.55 -7.13
CA VAL A 110 4.18 6.06 -7.05
C VAL A 110 5.03 5.17 -6.14
N MET A 111 4.49 4.73 -5.01
CA MET A 111 5.16 3.79 -4.10
C MET A 111 5.50 2.46 -4.80
N LEU A 112 4.56 1.90 -5.57
CA LEU A 112 4.76 0.66 -6.30
C LEU A 112 5.78 0.79 -7.43
N VAL A 113 5.83 1.93 -8.12
CA VAL A 113 6.89 2.21 -9.10
C VAL A 113 8.26 2.21 -8.42
N ILE A 114 8.39 2.87 -7.26
CA ILE A 114 9.65 2.87 -6.48
C ILE A 114 10.01 1.46 -6.03
N ALA A 115 9.04 0.70 -5.52
CA ALA A 115 9.26 -0.71 -5.13
C ALA A 115 9.72 -1.56 -6.31
N GLY A 116 9.13 -1.35 -7.49
CA GLY A 116 9.50 -2.04 -8.71
C GLY A 116 10.89 -1.69 -9.23
N LEU A 117 11.32 -0.44 -9.08
CA LEU A 117 12.71 -0.05 -9.36
C LEU A 117 13.67 -0.75 -8.39
N ILE A 118 13.34 -0.76 -7.09
CA ILE A 118 14.14 -1.47 -6.08
C ILE A 118 14.23 -2.96 -6.43
N GLU A 119 13.13 -3.60 -6.80
CA GLU A 119 13.11 -5.01 -7.23
C GLU A 119 14.01 -5.21 -8.46
N GLY A 120 13.85 -4.38 -9.50
CA GLY A 120 14.58 -4.50 -10.76
C GLY A 120 16.10 -4.36 -10.62
N PHE A 121 16.56 -3.49 -9.72
CA PHE A 121 17.99 -3.24 -9.52
C PHE A 121 18.60 -4.10 -8.40
N LEU A 122 17.91 -4.30 -7.28
CA LEU A 122 18.49 -4.94 -6.10
C LEU A 122 18.19 -6.43 -6.01
N SER A 123 17.04 -6.92 -6.49
CA SER A 123 16.73 -8.35 -6.40
C SER A 123 17.73 -9.23 -7.16
N PRO A 124 18.17 -8.88 -8.39
CA PRO A 124 19.19 -9.64 -9.13
C PRO A 124 20.63 -9.42 -8.63
N SER A 125 20.87 -8.38 -7.82
CA SER A 125 22.22 -8.01 -7.40
C SER A 125 22.79 -8.97 -6.34
N SER A 126 24.09 -9.25 -6.41
CA SER A 126 24.83 -10.11 -5.47
C SER A 126 25.12 -9.45 -4.11
N ILE A 127 24.30 -8.46 -3.71
CA ILE A 127 24.47 -7.75 -2.45
C ILE A 127 24.21 -8.65 -1.24
N ASN A 128 25.05 -8.50 -0.22
CA ASN A 128 24.95 -9.25 1.03
C ASN A 128 23.61 -9.01 1.74
N TYR A 129 23.17 -9.98 2.52
CA TYR A 129 21.91 -9.95 3.27
C TYR A 129 21.77 -8.69 4.15
N SER A 130 22.84 -8.23 4.81
CA SER A 130 22.82 -7.01 5.62
C SER A 130 22.48 -5.75 4.82
N ASN A 131 22.94 -5.64 3.57
CA ASN A 131 22.65 -4.49 2.72
C ASN A 131 21.19 -4.49 2.25
N ARG A 132 20.59 -5.68 2.07
CA ARG A 132 19.16 -5.82 1.76
C ARG A 132 18.29 -5.36 2.92
N ILE A 133 18.70 -5.62 4.17
CA ILE A 133 18.05 -5.09 5.38
C ILE A 133 18.22 -3.58 5.48
N ALA A 134 19.40 -3.04 5.14
CA ALA A 134 19.62 -1.60 5.17
C ALA A 134 18.69 -0.86 4.19
N VAL A 135 18.47 -1.41 2.99
CA VAL A 135 17.53 -0.83 2.01
C VAL A 135 16.11 -0.83 2.56
N LEU A 136 15.66 -1.94 3.15
CA LEU A 136 14.36 -1.99 3.84
C LEU A 136 14.24 -0.87 4.89
N ALA A 137 15.23 -0.76 5.78
CA ALA A 137 15.21 0.21 6.86
C ALA A 137 15.16 1.65 6.31
N VAL A 138 15.96 1.94 5.28
CA VAL A 138 15.96 3.24 4.61
C VAL A 138 14.61 3.54 3.96
N SER A 139 14.02 2.59 3.24
CA SER A 139 12.68 2.76 2.65
C SER A 139 11.64 3.06 3.71
N LEU A 140 11.63 2.33 4.82
CA LEU A 140 10.70 2.58 5.94
C LEU A 140 10.91 3.94 6.60
N ILE A 141 12.17 4.37 6.79
CA ILE A 141 12.49 5.70 7.33
C ILE A 141 12.00 6.79 6.37
N ILE A 142 12.24 6.65 5.06
CA ILE A 142 11.77 7.60 4.04
C ILE A 142 10.26 7.75 4.10
N TRP A 143 9.51 6.64 4.12
CA TRP A 143 8.06 6.68 4.23
C TRP A 143 7.59 7.30 5.54
N THR A 144 8.22 6.95 6.66
CA THR A 144 7.87 7.49 7.98
C THR A 144 8.10 9.00 8.02
N VAL A 145 9.25 9.47 7.56
CA VAL A 145 9.56 10.91 7.49
C VAL A 145 8.61 11.62 6.55
N TYR A 146 8.31 11.05 5.38
CA TYR A 146 7.36 11.63 4.42
C TYR A 146 5.97 11.81 5.04
N PHE A 147 5.40 10.78 5.67
CA PHE A 147 4.08 10.85 6.29
C PHE A 147 4.05 11.79 7.50
N LEU A 148 5.12 11.84 8.31
CA LEU A 148 5.19 12.74 9.47
C LEU A 148 5.41 14.21 9.08
N THR A 149 6.17 14.51 8.02
CA THR A 149 6.53 15.90 7.69
C THR A 149 5.62 16.53 6.64
N VAL A 150 5.30 15.78 5.59
CA VAL A 150 4.49 16.26 4.46
C VAL A 150 3.01 16.01 4.73
N GLY A 151 2.66 14.86 5.34
CA GLY A 151 1.28 14.56 5.74
C GLY A 151 0.70 15.61 6.70
N GLN A 152 1.50 16.12 7.63
CA GLN A 152 1.07 17.14 8.61
C GLN A 152 0.99 18.57 8.04
N ARG A 153 1.63 18.86 6.89
CA ARG A 153 1.54 20.19 6.26
C ARG A 153 0.16 20.43 5.65
N GLY A 154 -0.50 19.39 5.14
CA GLY A 154 -1.87 19.48 4.62
C GLY A 154 -2.88 19.86 5.70
N GLU A 155 -2.74 19.28 6.89
CA GLU A 155 -3.58 19.58 8.07
C GLU A 155 -3.41 21.02 8.55
N LYS A 156 -2.16 21.49 8.66
CA LYS A 156 -1.86 22.86 9.10
C LYS A 156 -2.30 23.92 8.10
N SER A 157 -2.18 23.66 6.80
CA SER A 157 -2.67 24.59 5.76
C SER A 157 -4.20 24.67 5.73
N ALA A 158 -4.91 23.57 5.96
CA ALA A 158 -6.38 23.55 6.02
C ALA A 158 -6.93 24.25 7.27
N ALA A 159 -6.24 24.16 8.40
CA ALA A 159 -6.59 24.88 9.63
C ALA A 159 -6.29 26.39 9.57
N ALA A 160 -5.31 26.80 8.76
CA ALA A 160 -4.93 28.21 8.60
C ALA A 160 -5.85 29.00 7.65
N THR A 161 -6.60 28.34 6.76
CA THR A 161 -7.56 28.97 5.84
C THR A 161 -9.00 29.02 6.36
N SER A 162 -9.28 28.44 7.54
CA SER A 162 -10.58 28.48 8.23
C SER A 162 -10.68 29.58 9.31
N HIS A 163 -9.68 30.46 9.41
CA HIS A 163 -9.67 31.66 10.25
C HIS A 163 -9.69 32.91 9.36
#